data_AF-A0A8T2PZA2-F1
#
_entry.id   AF-A0A8T2PZA2-F1
#
_cell.length_a   1.000
_cell.length_b   1.000
_cell.length_c   1.000
_cell.angle_alpha   90.00
_cell.angle_beta   90.00
_cell.angle_gamma   90.00
#
_symmetry.space_group_name_H-M   'P 1'
#
loop_
_entity.id
_entity.type
_entity.pdbx_description
1 polymer ?
#
loop_
_entity_poly.entity_id
_entity_poly.type
_entity_poly.pdbx_seq_one_letter_code
_entity_poly.pdbx_strand_id
1 'polypeptide(L)'
;MLDADNLFLKKTDELFQCGQFCAAFIDPCIFHTGLFVLQPSLDVFNDMVKRVMEMAENRDGADQGFLAAYFPDLLDMPMFHPPNNGSRLEGKFRLPFGYQMDASYYYLRLKWRVPCGPNSIVTFPGASWLKPWYWWSWPVLPLGLSWHDLRASTIGYEEEIPTLIIQTTFYITLMLCVIVSMWRHRHEDDTPLCKFWVPKSLWAEYGFYIQGFIEKLLTPLCIVGSFILPMTMVPITSHPLVGWTLSMFGALVLLSATVHVLRLPFTATFTPWLLSLGCLVVMASPYYRNGLIRALAIVGYTAFASPFLWWTVTQVTKSKTVRVEKEPSRSQSLIMKIC
;
A
#
# COMPACT_ATOMS: atom_id res chain seq x y z
N MET A 1 26.75 -4.04 -10.31
CA MET A 1 25.81 -4.30 -9.20
C MET A 1 24.55 -3.50 -9.48
N LEU A 2 23.40 -4.09 -9.20
CA LEU A 2 22.10 -3.48 -9.43
C LEU A 2 21.15 -3.90 -8.32
N ASP A 3 20.55 -2.94 -7.63
CA ASP A 3 19.47 -3.23 -6.67
C ASP A 3 18.20 -3.69 -7.39
N ALA A 4 17.45 -4.56 -6.72
CA ALA A 4 16.20 -5.13 -7.25
C ALA A 4 15.09 -4.09 -7.47
N ASP A 5 15.24 -2.89 -6.93
CA ASP A 5 14.30 -1.77 -7.03
C ASP A 5 14.74 -0.72 -8.06
N ASN A 6 15.46 -1.15 -9.11
CA ASN A 6 15.72 -0.35 -10.30
C ASN A 6 14.81 -0.76 -11.46
N LEU A 7 14.40 0.22 -12.26
CA LEU A 7 13.59 0.06 -13.45
C LEU A 7 14.32 0.66 -14.66
N PHE A 8 14.62 -0.18 -15.64
CA PHE A 8 15.27 0.23 -16.88
C PHE A 8 14.22 0.66 -17.90
N LEU A 9 14.30 1.92 -18.31
CA LEU A 9 13.46 2.51 -19.35
C LEU A 9 14.06 2.31 -20.75
N LYS A 10 15.38 2.09 -20.82
CA LYS A 10 16.15 1.90 -22.06
C LYS A 10 17.27 0.89 -21.82
N LYS A 11 17.80 0.32 -22.90
CA LYS A 11 19.02 -0.48 -22.89
C LYS A 11 20.21 0.40 -22.46
N THR A 12 21.09 -0.13 -21.61
CA THR A 12 22.24 0.60 -21.04
C THR A 12 23.54 -0.20 -21.14
N ASP A 13 23.75 -0.91 -22.25
CA ASP A 13 24.92 -1.75 -22.46
C ASP A 13 26.23 -0.95 -22.43
N GLU A 14 26.17 0.33 -22.75
CA GLU A 14 27.32 1.22 -22.69
C GLU A 14 27.91 1.35 -21.27
N LEU A 15 27.15 1.04 -20.22
CA LEU A 15 27.69 0.97 -18.85
C LEU A 15 28.81 -0.08 -18.72
N PHE A 16 28.81 -1.14 -19.54
CA PHE A 16 29.90 -2.13 -19.54
C PHE A 16 31.22 -1.61 -20.12
N GLN A 17 31.20 -0.43 -20.75
CA GLN A 17 32.40 0.26 -21.22
C GLN A 17 33.04 1.11 -20.11
N CYS A 18 32.38 1.21 -18.95
CA CYS A 18 32.94 1.89 -17.79
C CYS A 18 34.12 1.09 -17.19
N GLY A 19 35.06 1.81 -16.57
CA GLY A 19 36.33 1.24 -16.11
C GLY A 19 36.22 0.37 -14.86
N GLN A 20 37.07 0.64 -13.87
CA GLN A 20 37.25 -0.17 -12.67
C GLN A 20 36.11 0.01 -11.68
N PHE A 21 35.59 1.23 -11.54
CA PHE A 21 34.45 1.53 -10.67
C PHE A 21 33.69 2.78 -11.14
N CYS A 22 32.38 2.68 -11.29
CA CYS A 22 31.55 3.80 -11.71
C CYS A 22 30.20 3.78 -11.00
N ALA A 23 29.79 4.89 -10.42
CA ALA A 23 28.51 5.04 -9.74
C ALA A 23 27.89 6.41 -10.02
N ALA A 24 26.57 6.53 -9.88
CA ALA A 24 25.88 7.81 -10.04
C ALA A 24 25.66 8.50 -8.70
N PHE A 25 25.57 9.83 -8.74
CA PHE A 25 25.35 10.68 -7.58
C PHE A 25 23.89 11.14 -7.56
N ILE A 26 23.15 10.69 -6.54
CA ILE A 26 21.78 11.14 -6.27
C ILE A 26 21.81 12.26 -5.22
N ASP A 27 22.75 12.17 -4.29
CA ASP A 27 23.18 13.26 -3.41
C ASP A 27 24.36 14.00 -4.08
N PRO A 28 24.47 15.33 -3.97
CA PRO A 28 25.55 16.10 -4.59
C PRO A 28 26.96 15.65 -4.19
N CYS A 29 27.12 15.05 -3.01
CA CYS A 29 28.41 14.67 -2.43
C CYS A 29 28.60 13.15 -2.33
N ILE A 30 27.53 12.37 -2.33
CA ILE A 30 27.57 10.92 -2.08
C ILE A 30 26.95 10.17 -3.24
N PHE A 31 27.70 9.21 -3.80
CA PHE A 31 27.16 8.31 -4.81
C PHE A 31 26.21 7.29 -4.19
N HIS A 32 25.21 6.87 -4.96
CA HIS A 32 24.22 5.90 -4.51
C HIS A 32 24.60 4.50 -4.96
N THR A 33 24.55 3.53 -4.05
CA THR A 33 25.03 2.16 -4.31
C THR A 33 24.04 1.26 -5.02
N GLY A 34 22.79 1.69 -5.20
CA GLY A 34 21.81 0.88 -5.93
C GLY A 34 22.10 0.63 -7.42
N LEU A 35 23.06 1.33 -8.02
CA LEU A 35 23.65 0.98 -9.31
C LEU A 35 25.10 1.41 -9.37
N PHE A 36 25.98 0.46 -9.64
CA PHE A 36 27.37 0.76 -9.98
C PHE A 36 27.98 -0.31 -10.88
N VAL A 37 28.90 0.12 -11.73
CA VAL A 37 29.74 -0.74 -12.55
C VAL A 37 31.04 -0.98 -11.78
N LEU A 38 31.53 -2.21 -11.78
CA LEU A 38 32.80 -2.56 -11.13
C LEU A 38 33.56 -3.58 -11.96
N GLN A 39 34.88 -3.55 -11.85
CA GLN A 39 35.74 -4.66 -12.23
C GLN A 39 35.95 -5.59 -11.04
N PRO A 40 35.53 -6.87 -11.12
CA PRO A 40 35.80 -7.81 -10.05
C PRO A 40 37.31 -7.96 -9.84
N SER A 41 37.76 -7.86 -8.59
CA SER A 41 39.16 -8.04 -8.20
C SER A 41 39.21 -8.67 -6.82
N LEU A 42 39.98 -9.75 -6.70
CA LEU A 42 40.17 -10.43 -5.41
C LEU A 42 40.91 -9.52 -4.42
N ASP A 43 41.83 -8.70 -4.90
CA ASP A 43 42.59 -7.76 -4.07
C ASP A 43 41.67 -6.70 -3.48
N VAL A 44 40.81 -6.10 -4.31
CA VAL A 44 39.82 -5.10 -3.86
C VAL A 44 38.82 -5.73 -2.91
N PHE A 45 38.35 -6.95 -3.18
CA PHE A 45 37.44 -7.66 -2.28
C PHE A 45 38.07 -7.93 -0.91
N ASN A 46 39.28 -8.48 -0.87
CA ASN A 46 39.98 -8.78 0.38
C ASN A 46 40.27 -7.50 1.18
N ASP A 47 40.66 -6.42 0.52
CA ASP A 47 40.84 -5.12 1.17
C ASP A 47 39.52 -4.56 1.72
N MET A 48 38.42 -4.67 0.96
CA MET A 48 37.08 -4.29 1.45
C MET A 48 36.69 -5.10 2.69
N VAL A 49 36.84 -6.43 2.69
CA VAL A 49 36.52 -7.29 3.84
C VAL A 49 37.35 -6.90 5.07
N LYS A 50 38.66 -6.67 4.88
CA LYS A 50 39.54 -6.21 5.95
C LYS A 50 39.06 -4.88 6.53
N ARG A 51 38.73 -3.91 5.67
CA ARG A 51 38.23 -2.59 6.11
C ARG A 51 36.88 -2.67 6.81
N VAL A 52 35.98 -3.56 6.41
CA VAL A 52 34.72 -3.79 7.14
C VAL A 52 35.00 -4.24 8.58
N MET A 53 36.01 -5.10 8.79
CA MET A 53 36.38 -5.56 10.13
C MET A 53 37.09 -4.50 10.99
N GLU A 54 37.82 -3.57 10.35
CA GLU A 54 38.57 -2.51 11.03
C GLU A 54 37.75 -1.22 11.23
N MET A 55 36.67 -1.03 10.47
CA MET A 55 35.85 0.19 10.50
C MET A 55 35.08 0.30 11.81
N ALA A 56 35.43 1.30 12.63
CA ALA A 56 34.75 1.57 13.90
C ALA A 56 33.35 2.17 13.71
N GLU A 57 33.14 2.98 12.65
CA GLU A 57 31.88 3.68 12.39
C GLU A 57 31.53 3.63 10.90
N ASN A 58 30.32 3.14 10.59
CA ASN A 58 29.71 3.20 9.27
C ASN A 58 28.50 4.15 9.34
N ARG A 59 28.51 5.22 8.53
CA ARG A 59 27.56 6.34 8.62
C ARG A 59 26.09 5.94 8.57
N ASP A 60 25.75 4.95 7.76
CA ASP A 60 24.36 4.44 7.62
C ASP A 60 24.19 2.99 8.08
N GLY A 61 25.27 2.35 8.52
CA GLY A 61 25.27 0.94 8.91
C GLY A 61 25.05 -0.05 7.75
N ALA A 62 25.13 0.41 6.50
CA ALA A 62 24.83 -0.38 5.29
C ALA A 62 25.95 -0.28 4.23
N ASP A 63 25.65 -0.75 3.03
CA ASP A 63 26.58 -0.76 1.89
C ASP A 63 26.89 0.65 1.37
N GLN A 64 25.92 1.57 1.38
CA GLN A 64 26.13 2.94 0.89
C GLN A 64 27.18 3.69 1.71
N GLY A 65 27.08 3.69 3.04
CA GLY A 65 28.05 4.34 3.92
C GLY A 65 29.44 3.72 3.82
N PHE A 66 29.52 2.39 3.73
CA PHE A 66 30.80 1.69 3.56
C PHE A 66 31.45 1.99 2.20
N LEU A 67 30.73 1.82 1.09
CA LEU A 67 31.27 1.99 -0.25
C LEU A 67 31.65 3.46 -0.50
N ALA A 68 30.85 4.42 -0.02
CA ALA A 68 31.19 5.83 -0.10
C ALA A 68 32.48 6.17 0.66
N ALA A 69 32.71 5.54 1.83
CA ALA A 69 33.96 5.69 2.58
C ALA A 69 35.15 4.96 1.92
N TYR A 70 34.90 3.86 1.21
CA TYR A 70 35.92 3.08 0.51
C TYR A 70 36.40 3.76 -0.79
N PHE A 71 35.50 4.43 -1.51
CA PHE A 71 35.78 5.19 -2.74
C PHE A 71 35.57 6.70 -2.55
N PRO A 72 36.28 7.37 -1.62
CA PRO A 72 36.04 8.77 -1.28
C PRO A 72 36.41 9.72 -2.43
N ASP A 73 37.30 9.27 -3.32
CA ASP A 73 37.81 10.02 -4.46
C ASP A 73 36.84 10.07 -5.64
N LEU A 74 35.74 9.30 -5.61
CA LEU A 74 34.82 9.22 -6.75
C LEU A 74 34.18 10.57 -7.09
N LEU A 75 33.97 11.45 -6.10
CA LEU A 75 33.38 12.77 -6.32
C LEU A 75 34.23 13.62 -7.28
N ASP A 76 35.56 13.48 -7.20
CA ASP A 76 36.51 14.26 -8.00
C ASP A 76 36.83 13.60 -9.36
N MET A 77 36.29 12.40 -9.62
CA MET A 77 36.53 11.68 -10.87
C MET A 77 35.80 12.30 -12.06
N PRO A 78 36.30 12.11 -13.29
CA PRO A 78 35.63 12.59 -14.49
C PRO A 78 34.27 11.93 -14.69
N MET A 79 33.37 12.64 -15.38
CA MET A 79 32.09 12.08 -15.82
C MET A 79 32.31 11.01 -16.88
N PHE A 80 31.58 9.91 -16.79
CA PHE A 80 31.56 8.85 -17.78
C PHE A 80 30.90 9.34 -19.08
N HIS A 81 31.64 9.21 -20.17
CA HIS A 81 31.15 9.37 -21.53
C HIS A 81 31.50 8.12 -22.32
N PRO A 82 30.51 7.38 -22.85
CA PRO A 82 30.78 6.12 -23.54
C PRO A 82 31.57 6.39 -24.84
N PRO A 83 32.69 5.67 -25.09
CA PRO A 83 33.45 5.81 -26.33
C PRO A 83 32.67 5.24 -27.51
N ASN A 84 32.69 5.95 -28.64
CA ASN A 84 32.00 5.54 -29.88
C ASN A 84 32.45 4.17 -30.42
N ASN A 85 33.67 3.77 -30.05
CA ASN A 85 34.39 2.61 -30.52
C ASN A 85 33.98 1.33 -29.76
N GLY A 86 33.19 1.45 -28.68
CA GLY A 86 32.82 0.35 -27.80
C GLY A 86 33.95 -0.15 -26.89
N SER A 87 35.10 0.52 -26.88
CA SER A 87 36.23 0.18 -26.02
C SER A 87 35.90 0.41 -24.55
N ARG A 88 36.50 -0.38 -23.65
CA ARG A 88 36.40 -0.13 -22.22
C ARG A 88 37.37 0.98 -21.80
N LEU A 89 36.92 1.88 -20.95
CA LEU A 89 37.77 2.91 -20.33
C LEU A 89 38.58 2.33 -19.16
N GLU A 90 39.69 2.97 -18.84
CA GLU A 90 40.46 2.69 -17.62
C GLU A 90 40.31 3.86 -16.64
N GLY A 91 40.19 3.54 -15.35
CA GLY A 91 39.96 4.46 -14.24
C GLY A 91 38.58 4.30 -13.60
N LYS A 92 38.29 5.23 -12.69
CA LYS A 92 36.99 5.38 -12.04
C LYS A 92 36.24 6.56 -12.67
N PHE A 93 34.92 6.47 -12.76
CA PHE A 93 34.13 7.53 -13.39
C PHE A 93 32.82 7.79 -12.65
N ARG A 94 32.35 9.04 -12.68
CA ARG A 94 31.02 9.39 -12.23
C ARG A 94 30.00 9.12 -13.32
N LEU A 95 28.96 8.37 -13.01
CA LEU A 95 27.87 8.16 -13.95
C LEU A 95 26.94 9.39 -13.97
N PRO A 96 26.45 9.80 -15.16
CA PRO A 96 25.36 10.76 -15.27
C PRO A 96 24.15 10.36 -14.42
N PHE A 97 23.49 11.34 -13.79
CA PHE A 97 22.27 11.13 -12.99
C PHE A 97 21.18 10.37 -13.76
N GLY A 98 21.13 10.50 -15.08
CA GLY A 98 20.20 9.76 -15.94
C GLY A 98 20.34 8.22 -15.89
N TYR A 99 21.41 7.68 -15.31
CA TYR A 99 21.58 6.24 -15.03
C TYR A 99 21.08 5.83 -13.64
N GLN A 100 20.58 6.75 -12.82
CA GLN A 100 20.09 6.44 -11.49
C GLN A 100 19.12 7.53 -11.00
N MET A 101 18.04 7.70 -11.75
CA MET A 101 17.05 8.73 -11.48
C MET A 101 16.20 8.34 -10.28
N ASP A 102 16.37 9.01 -9.16
CA ASP A 102 15.53 8.77 -7.98
C ASP A 102 14.07 9.17 -8.24
N ALA A 103 13.17 8.21 -8.04
CA ALA A 103 11.72 8.36 -8.18
C ALA A 103 11.13 9.50 -7.31
N SER A 104 11.75 9.84 -6.18
CA SER A 104 11.32 10.92 -5.30
C SER A 104 11.24 12.28 -6.02
N TYR A 105 12.20 12.56 -6.91
CA TYR A 105 12.23 13.78 -7.73
C TYR A 105 11.04 13.87 -8.68
N TYR A 106 10.59 12.73 -9.20
CA TYR A 106 9.37 12.68 -10.01
C TYR A 106 8.15 13.01 -9.16
N TYR A 107 8.00 12.43 -7.97
CA TYR A 107 6.78 12.59 -7.19
C TYR A 107 6.52 14.04 -6.77
N LEU A 108 7.56 14.84 -6.53
CA LEU A 108 7.43 16.26 -6.23
C LEU A 108 6.86 17.07 -7.40
N ARG A 109 7.22 16.72 -8.65
CA ARG A 109 6.86 17.49 -9.86
C ARG A 109 5.80 16.81 -10.73
N LEU A 110 5.52 15.53 -10.50
CA LEU A 110 4.72 14.62 -11.32
C LEU A 110 5.15 14.57 -12.80
N LYS A 111 6.42 14.84 -13.06
CA LYS A 111 7.04 14.77 -14.38
C LYS A 111 8.56 14.71 -14.25
N TRP A 112 9.20 13.98 -15.15
CA TRP A 112 10.65 14.00 -15.25
C TRP A 112 11.15 15.34 -15.78
N ARG A 113 12.10 15.94 -15.06
CA ARG A 113 12.86 17.12 -15.50
C ARG A 113 14.34 16.88 -15.22
N VAL A 114 14.92 15.98 -15.98
CA VAL A 114 16.35 15.68 -15.93
C VAL A 114 16.97 16.21 -17.24
N PRO A 115 17.64 17.37 -17.19
CA PRO A 115 18.11 18.07 -18.39
C PRO A 115 19.33 17.42 -19.04
N CYS A 116 19.98 16.48 -18.35
CA CYS A 116 21.25 15.90 -18.76
C CYS A 116 21.26 14.37 -18.59
N GLY A 117 22.04 13.69 -19.44
CA GLY A 117 22.18 12.24 -19.40
C GLY A 117 21.09 11.48 -20.17
N PRO A 118 21.19 10.14 -20.19
CA PRO A 118 20.39 9.32 -21.11
C PRO A 118 18.96 9.05 -20.61
N ASN A 119 18.67 9.36 -19.35
CA ASN A 119 17.38 9.14 -18.68
C ASN A 119 16.86 7.71 -18.88
N SER A 120 17.64 6.74 -18.41
CA SER A 120 17.49 5.32 -18.74
C SER A 120 17.12 4.44 -17.56
N ILE A 121 17.40 4.84 -16.32
CA ILE A 121 17.18 3.98 -15.15
C ILE A 121 16.55 4.81 -14.04
N VAL A 122 15.45 4.30 -13.50
CA VAL A 122 14.75 4.86 -12.34
C VAL A 122 15.05 3.97 -11.13
N THR A 123 15.44 4.57 -10.02
CA THR A 123 15.63 3.87 -8.75
C THR A 123 14.53 4.25 -7.77
N PHE A 124 14.08 3.30 -6.95
CA PHE A 124 13.00 3.48 -5.98
C PHE A 124 13.51 3.40 -4.52
N PRO A 125 14.36 4.32 -4.05
CA PRO A 125 15.02 4.25 -2.73
C PRO A 125 14.06 4.48 -1.55
N GLY A 126 12.78 4.74 -1.82
CA GLY A 126 11.76 5.01 -0.80
C GLY A 126 11.49 3.84 0.14
N ALA A 127 10.59 4.09 1.10
CA ALA A 127 10.23 3.14 2.14
C ALA A 127 9.83 1.77 1.57
N SER A 128 10.22 0.69 2.26
CA SER A 128 10.04 -0.68 1.78
C SER A 128 8.58 -1.03 1.49
N TRP A 129 7.61 -0.47 2.20
CA TRP A 129 6.18 -0.73 1.99
C TRP A 129 5.53 0.11 0.87
N LEU A 130 6.31 0.99 0.23
CA LEU A 130 5.93 1.87 -0.89
C LEU A 130 6.69 1.55 -2.18
N LYS A 131 7.35 0.39 -2.22
CA LYS A 131 8.04 -0.08 -3.42
C LYS A 131 7.04 -0.29 -4.57
N PRO A 132 7.50 -0.20 -5.83
CA PRO A 132 6.59 -0.11 -6.97
C PRO A 132 5.80 -1.40 -7.25
N TRP A 133 6.27 -2.55 -6.75
CA TRP A 133 5.58 -3.83 -6.89
C TRP A 133 4.38 -4.01 -5.97
N TYR A 134 4.24 -3.17 -4.94
CA TYR A 134 3.04 -3.19 -4.11
C TYR A 134 1.90 -2.52 -4.84
N TRP A 135 0.83 -3.28 -5.08
CA TRP A 135 -0.35 -2.80 -5.79
C TRP A 135 -0.98 -1.55 -5.14
N TRP A 136 -0.79 -1.37 -3.83
CA TRP A 136 -1.30 -0.23 -3.06
C TRP A 136 -0.40 1.01 -3.07
N SER A 137 0.83 0.90 -3.56
CA SER A 137 1.71 2.06 -3.73
C SER A 137 1.11 3.06 -4.71
N TRP A 138 0.42 2.57 -5.74
CA TRP A 138 -0.51 3.36 -6.53
C TRP A 138 -1.84 3.45 -5.76
N PRO A 139 -2.58 4.58 -5.78
CA PRO A 139 -2.35 5.77 -6.59
C PRO A 139 -1.26 6.70 -6.08
N VAL A 140 -0.88 6.66 -4.80
CA VAL A 140 0.02 7.66 -4.17
C VAL A 140 1.31 7.88 -4.96
N LEU A 141 1.94 6.81 -5.43
CA LEU A 141 3.21 6.82 -6.16
C LEU A 141 2.99 6.35 -7.62
N PRO A 142 2.71 7.27 -8.56
CA PRO A 142 2.26 6.92 -9.91
C PRO A 142 3.29 6.19 -10.79
N LEU A 143 4.59 6.31 -10.50
CA LEU A 143 5.64 5.57 -11.24
C LEU A 143 5.58 4.07 -11.01
N GLY A 144 4.87 3.59 -9.98
CA GLY A 144 4.61 2.16 -9.80
C GLY A 144 3.90 1.54 -11.02
N LEU A 145 3.07 2.31 -11.75
CA LEU A 145 2.45 1.81 -12.97
C LEU A 145 3.49 1.43 -14.04
N SER A 146 4.54 2.22 -14.23
CA SER A 146 5.59 1.90 -15.21
C SER A 146 6.34 0.61 -14.86
N TRP A 147 6.47 0.30 -13.57
CA TRP A 147 7.01 -0.99 -13.12
C TRP A 147 6.06 -2.14 -13.46
N HIS A 148 4.76 -1.95 -13.20
CA HIS A 148 3.72 -2.94 -13.52
C HIS A 148 3.53 -3.15 -15.04
N ASP A 149 3.74 -2.12 -15.85
CA ASP A 149 3.75 -2.20 -17.32
C ASP A 149 4.91 -3.08 -17.81
N LEU A 150 6.12 -2.85 -17.27
CA LEU A 150 7.28 -3.67 -17.60
C LEU A 150 7.07 -5.13 -17.16
N ARG A 151 6.57 -5.35 -15.94
CA ARG A 151 6.25 -6.69 -15.46
C ARG A 151 5.26 -7.39 -16.38
N ALA A 152 4.17 -6.71 -16.76
CA ALA A 152 3.16 -7.27 -17.66
C ALA A 152 3.76 -7.71 -19.00
N SER A 153 4.72 -6.94 -19.53
CA SER A 153 5.38 -7.23 -20.80
C SER A 153 6.47 -8.32 -20.75
N THR A 154 6.92 -8.71 -19.55
CA THR A 154 8.08 -9.61 -19.37
C THR A 154 7.71 -10.94 -18.72
N ILE A 155 7.20 -10.90 -17.49
CA ILE A 155 6.91 -12.10 -16.66
C ILE A 155 5.40 -12.31 -16.50
N GLY A 156 4.59 -11.25 -16.63
CA GLY A 156 3.14 -11.30 -16.48
C GLY A 156 2.65 -11.38 -15.03
N TYR A 157 1.43 -11.90 -14.87
CA TYR A 157 0.72 -12.06 -13.58
C TYR A 157 0.17 -13.47 -13.39
N GLU A 158 0.70 -14.46 -14.13
CA GLU A 158 0.13 -15.81 -14.19
C GLU A 158 0.07 -16.49 -12.83
N GLU A 159 1.10 -16.28 -11.99
CA GLU A 159 1.18 -16.81 -10.62
C GLU A 159 0.09 -16.26 -9.70
N GLU A 160 -0.32 -14.99 -9.86
CA GLU A 160 -1.35 -14.38 -9.02
C GLU A 160 -2.78 -14.70 -9.47
N ILE A 161 -2.99 -15.03 -10.76
CA ILE A 161 -4.31 -15.25 -11.35
C ILE A 161 -5.17 -16.27 -10.58
N PRO A 162 -4.69 -17.48 -10.21
CA PRO A 162 -5.49 -18.45 -9.49
C PRO A 162 -6.02 -17.91 -8.16
N THR A 163 -5.16 -17.23 -7.38
CA THR A 163 -5.55 -16.61 -6.11
C THR A 163 -6.59 -15.51 -6.31
N LEU A 164 -6.42 -14.67 -7.33
CA LEU A 164 -7.36 -13.60 -7.66
C LEU A 164 -8.73 -14.15 -8.07
N ILE A 165 -8.78 -15.24 -8.85
CA ILE A 165 -10.02 -15.92 -9.25
C ILE A 165 -10.73 -16.52 -8.03
N ILE A 166 -9.98 -17.22 -7.17
CA ILE A 166 -10.53 -17.82 -5.94
C ILE A 166 -11.13 -16.74 -5.04
N GLN A 167 -10.41 -15.65 -4.82
CA GLN A 167 -10.88 -14.52 -4.00
C GLN A 167 -12.12 -13.85 -4.59
N THR A 168 -12.11 -13.59 -5.90
CA THR A 168 -13.27 -13.01 -6.60
C THR A 168 -14.49 -13.91 -6.48
N THR A 169 -14.33 -15.21 -6.71
CA THR A 169 -15.41 -16.20 -6.61
C THR A 169 -15.95 -16.29 -5.18
N PHE A 170 -15.06 -16.27 -4.18
CA PHE A 170 -15.44 -16.27 -2.77
C PHE A 170 -16.27 -15.03 -2.42
N TYR A 171 -15.83 -13.83 -2.80
CA TYR A 171 -16.57 -12.60 -2.52
C TYR A 171 -17.91 -12.53 -3.26
N ILE A 172 -17.99 -12.98 -4.52
CA ILE A 172 -19.28 -13.07 -5.24
C ILE A 172 -20.24 -14.02 -4.51
N THR A 173 -19.76 -15.20 -4.13
CA THR A 173 -20.57 -16.20 -3.42
C THR A 173 -21.07 -15.65 -2.08
N LEU A 174 -20.19 -15.00 -1.31
CA LEU A 174 -20.55 -14.40 -0.03
C LEU A 174 -21.56 -13.25 -0.22
N MET A 175 -21.40 -12.41 -1.25
CA MET A 175 -22.34 -11.34 -1.56
C MET A 175 -23.74 -11.89 -1.88
N LEU A 176 -23.82 -12.96 -2.69
CA LEU A 176 -25.08 -13.63 -2.99
C LEU A 176 -25.74 -14.19 -1.72
N CYS A 177 -24.96 -14.83 -0.84
CA CYS A 177 -25.45 -15.31 0.46
C CYS A 177 -26.00 -14.17 1.34
N VAL A 178 -25.30 -13.03 1.39
CA VAL A 178 -25.76 -11.84 2.12
C VAL A 178 -27.06 -11.31 1.53
N ILE A 179 -27.16 -11.16 0.21
CA ILE A 179 -28.38 -10.70 -0.48
C ILE A 179 -29.55 -11.63 -0.20
N VAL A 180 -29.37 -12.95 -0.33
CA VAL A 180 -30.41 -13.94 -0.05
C VAL A 180 -30.83 -13.89 1.42
N SER A 181 -29.87 -13.76 2.34
CA SER A 181 -30.16 -13.64 3.78
C SER A 181 -30.94 -12.36 4.10
N MET A 182 -30.56 -11.22 3.51
CA MET A 182 -31.29 -9.96 3.63
C MET A 182 -32.71 -10.06 3.07
N TRP A 183 -32.88 -10.74 1.93
CA TRP A 183 -34.18 -10.94 1.30
C TRP A 183 -35.10 -11.84 2.14
N ARG A 184 -34.60 -12.98 2.63
CA ARG A 184 -35.35 -13.87 3.54
C ARG A 184 -35.75 -13.15 4.82
N HIS A 185 -34.84 -12.39 5.41
CA HIS A 185 -35.11 -11.68 6.67
C HIS A 185 -36.09 -10.52 6.52
N ARG A 186 -36.26 -9.97 5.32
CA ARG A 186 -37.35 -9.01 5.03
C ARG A 186 -38.73 -9.69 5.04
N HIS A 187 -38.77 -11.00 4.87
CA HIS A 187 -39.99 -11.81 4.75
C HIS A 187 -40.39 -12.55 6.05
N GLU A 188 -39.48 -12.71 7.02
CA GLU A 188 -39.73 -13.38 8.31
C GLU A 188 -39.60 -12.40 9.50
N ASP A 189 -40.49 -12.53 10.49
CA ASP A 189 -40.52 -11.67 11.68
C ASP A 189 -39.25 -11.78 12.56
N ASP A 190 -38.38 -10.79 12.38
CA ASP A 190 -37.73 -9.95 13.39
C ASP A 190 -36.96 -10.58 14.58
N THR A 191 -36.36 -11.75 14.42
CA THR A 191 -35.33 -12.22 15.37
C THR A 191 -33.90 -11.94 14.87
N PRO A 192 -33.06 -11.19 15.62
CA PRO A 192 -31.69 -10.93 15.21
C PRO A 192 -30.84 -12.20 15.32
N LEU A 193 -30.06 -12.49 14.28
CA LEU A 193 -29.15 -13.66 14.20
C LEU A 193 -28.20 -13.78 15.40
N CYS A 194 -27.76 -12.67 16.03
CA CYS A 194 -26.93 -12.72 17.23
C CYS A 194 -27.61 -13.37 18.45
N LYS A 195 -28.95 -13.41 18.54
CA LYS A 195 -29.65 -14.14 19.61
C LYS A 195 -29.49 -15.66 19.47
N PHE A 196 -29.05 -16.13 18.32
CA PHE A 196 -28.81 -17.55 18.04
C PHE A 196 -27.45 -18.04 18.59
N TRP A 197 -26.50 -17.14 18.83
CA TRP A 197 -25.12 -17.50 19.21
C TRP A 197 -24.91 -17.63 20.73
N VAL A 198 -25.83 -17.10 21.54
CA VAL A 198 -25.72 -17.14 23.02
C VAL A 198 -26.91 -17.91 23.61
N PRO A 199 -26.69 -18.99 24.37
CA PRO A 199 -27.76 -19.70 25.07
C PRO A 199 -28.57 -18.77 25.96
N LYS A 200 -29.90 -18.95 26.00
CA LYS A 200 -30.81 -18.10 26.81
C LYS A 200 -30.41 -18.00 28.29
N SER A 201 -29.81 -19.05 28.85
CA SER A 201 -29.30 -19.08 30.24
C SER A 201 -28.13 -18.11 30.46
N LEU A 202 -27.14 -18.13 29.57
CA LEU A 202 -25.99 -17.22 29.60
C LEU A 202 -26.39 -15.76 29.36
N TRP A 203 -27.41 -15.53 28.52
CA TRP A 203 -27.92 -14.18 28.25
C TRP A 203 -28.66 -13.59 29.47
N ALA A 204 -29.33 -14.42 30.27
CA ALA A 204 -30.01 -13.98 31.48
C ALA A 204 -29.05 -13.51 32.58
N GLU A 205 -27.85 -14.12 32.68
CA GLU A 205 -26.86 -13.83 33.72
C GLU A 205 -25.82 -12.77 33.29
N TYR A 206 -25.36 -12.84 32.03
CA TYR A 206 -24.27 -11.99 31.52
C TYR A 206 -24.70 -11.06 30.38
N GLY A 207 -25.99 -10.96 30.06
CA GLY A 207 -26.49 -10.22 28.89
C GLY A 207 -25.98 -8.78 28.79
N PHE A 208 -25.90 -8.06 29.91
CA PHE A 208 -25.36 -6.68 29.95
C PHE A 208 -23.88 -6.61 29.54
N TYR A 209 -23.04 -7.52 30.05
CA TYR A 209 -21.61 -7.58 29.70
C TYR A 209 -21.39 -8.04 28.26
N ILE A 210 -22.15 -9.05 27.80
CA ILE A 210 -22.10 -9.57 26.44
C ILE A 210 -22.51 -8.48 25.44
N GLN A 211 -23.56 -7.72 25.75
CA GLN A 211 -24.00 -6.61 24.92
C GLN A 211 -22.96 -5.48 24.89
N GLY A 212 -22.40 -5.11 26.04
CA GLY A 212 -21.30 -4.15 26.12
C GLY A 212 -20.08 -4.56 25.28
N PHE A 213 -19.71 -5.84 25.30
CA PHE A 213 -18.64 -6.41 24.49
C PHE A 213 -18.94 -6.34 22.98
N ILE A 214 -20.14 -6.75 22.56
CA ILE A 214 -20.55 -6.72 21.15
C ILE A 214 -20.54 -5.29 20.62
N GLU A 215 -21.04 -4.34 21.40
CA GLU A 215 -21.20 -2.95 20.97
C GLU A 215 -19.89 -2.18 20.93
N LYS A 216 -19.08 -2.28 22.00
CA LYS A 216 -17.86 -1.47 22.19
C LYS A 216 -16.61 -2.09 21.57
N LEU A 217 -16.56 -3.41 21.38
CA LEU A 217 -15.38 -4.09 20.87
C LEU A 217 -15.64 -4.85 19.56
N LEU A 218 -16.60 -5.79 19.54
CA LEU A 218 -16.79 -6.63 18.36
C LEU A 218 -17.19 -5.82 17.12
N THR A 219 -18.10 -4.87 17.27
CA THR A 219 -18.57 -4.09 16.12
C THR A 219 -17.47 -3.23 15.47
N PRO A 220 -16.71 -2.38 16.20
CA PRO A 220 -15.64 -1.63 15.56
C PRO A 220 -14.58 -2.55 14.95
N LEU A 221 -14.30 -3.70 15.57
CA LEU A 221 -13.40 -4.71 14.99
C LEU A 221 -13.95 -5.30 13.68
N CYS A 222 -15.25 -5.62 13.59
CA CYS A 222 -15.86 -6.11 12.35
C CYS A 222 -15.84 -5.03 11.25
N ILE A 223 -16.14 -3.78 11.59
CA ILE A 223 -16.10 -2.66 10.62
C ILE A 223 -14.67 -2.47 10.13
N VAL A 224 -13.68 -2.34 11.01
CA VAL A 224 -12.27 -2.17 10.62
C VAL A 224 -11.75 -3.39 9.87
N GLY A 225 -12.07 -4.59 10.37
CA GLY A 225 -11.72 -5.86 9.74
C GLY A 225 -12.29 -6.02 8.33
N SER A 226 -13.46 -5.43 8.05
CA SER A 226 -14.04 -5.44 6.70
C SER A 226 -13.17 -4.71 5.66
N PHE A 227 -12.35 -3.73 6.08
CA PHE A 227 -11.41 -3.05 5.18
C PHE A 227 -10.02 -3.71 5.18
N ILE A 228 -9.52 -4.09 6.37
CA ILE A 228 -8.16 -4.65 6.50
C ILE A 228 -8.06 -6.03 5.86
N LEU A 229 -9.04 -6.92 6.09
CA LEU A 229 -8.94 -8.30 5.62
C LEU A 229 -8.82 -8.38 4.09
N PRO A 230 -9.70 -7.76 3.28
CA PRO A 230 -9.56 -7.76 1.83
C PRO A 230 -8.24 -7.14 1.35
N MET A 231 -7.80 -6.05 1.99
CA MET A 231 -6.52 -5.42 1.69
C MET A 231 -5.33 -6.39 1.86
N THR A 232 -5.31 -7.15 2.96
CA THR A 232 -4.20 -8.07 3.25
C THR A 232 -4.24 -9.36 2.42
N MET A 233 -5.41 -9.75 1.91
CA MET A 233 -5.56 -10.99 1.15
C MET A 233 -5.08 -10.86 -0.30
N VAL A 234 -5.22 -9.68 -0.91
CA VAL A 234 -4.79 -9.48 -2.31
C VAL A 234 -3.27 -9.70 -2.43
N PRO A 235 -2.80 -10.55 -3.38
CA PRO A 235 -1.38 -10.76 -3.59
C PRO A 235 -0.62 -9.46 -3.83
N ILE A 236 0.50 -9.29 -3.13
CA ILE A 236 1.30 -8.04 -3.08
C ILE A 236 1.62 -7.48 -4.47
N THR A 237 1.94 -8.37 -5.40
CA THR A 237 2.42 -8.08 -6.75
C THR A 237 1.33 -7.95 -7.80
N SER A 238 0.05 -7.98 -7.40
CA SER A 238 -1.09 -7.83 -8.31
C SER A 238 -1.05 -6.50 -9.06
N HIS A 239 -1.67 -6.43 -10.23
CA HIS A 239 -1.83 -5.14 -10.91
C HIS A 239 -2.64 -4.16 -10.02
N PRO A 240 -2.23 -2.89 -9.85
CA PRO A 240 -2.87 -1.94 -8.93
C PRO A 240 -4.38 -1.79 -9.10
N LEU A 241 -4.85 -1.71 -10.35
CA LEU A 241 -6.30 -1.60 -10.63
C LEU A 241 -7.06 -2.84 -10.15
N VAL A 242 -6.49 -4.03 -10.34
CA VAL A 242 -7.11 -5.29 -9.88
C VAL A 242 -7.08 -5.35 -8.35
N GLY A 243 -5.95 -4.99 -7.74
CA GLY A 243 -5.80 -5.01 -6.29
C GLY A 243 -6.78 -4.09 -5.57
N TRP A 244 -6.90 -2.83 -6.00
CA TRP A 244 -7.88 -1.90 -5.43
C TRP A 244 -9.32 -2.32 -5.70
N THR A 245 -9.63 -2.80 -6.91
CA THR A 245 -10.99 -3.26 -7.24
C THR A 245 -11.39 -4.43 -6.37
N LEU A 246 -10.53 -5.44 -6.23
CA LEU A 246 -10.80 -6.63 -5.44
C LEU A 246 -10.85 -6.31 -3.94
N SER A 247 -9.96 -5.45 -3.45
CA SER A 247 -9.97 -4.98 -2.06
C SER A 247 -11.25 -4.20 -1.72
N MET A 248 -11.65 -3.24 -2.58
CA MET A 248 -12.88 -2.46 -2.37
C MET A 248 -14.13 -3.31 -2.52
N PHE A 249 -14.15 -4.28 -3.44
CA PHE A 249 -15.24 -5.24 -3.57
C PHE A 249 -15.33 -6.14 -2.34
N GLY A 250 -14.23 -6.73 -1.88
CA GLY A 250 -14.20 -7.51 -0.65
C GLY A 250 -14.67 -6.69 0.55
N ALA A 251 -14.25 -5.42 0.65
CA ALA A 251 -14.69 -4.53 1.71
C ALA A 251 -16.19 -4.25 1.65
N LEU A 252 -16.75 -4.04 0.45
CA LEU A 252 -18.18 -3.88 0.23
C LEU A 252 -18.96 -5.12 0.74
N VAL A 253 -18.49 -6.33 0.40
CA VAL A 253 -19.14 -7.59 0.77
C VAL A 253 -19.10 -7.82 2.28
N LEU A 254 -17.93 -7.67 2.90
CA LEU A 254 -17.77 -7.87 4.35
C LEU A 254 -18.50 -6.79 5.16
N LEU A 255 -18.52 -5.55 4.67
CA LEU A 255 -19.28 -4.47 5.29
C LEU A 255 -20.78 -4.71 5.17
N SER A 256 -21.26 -5.20 4.01
CA SER A 256 -22.67 -5.62 3.82
C SER A 256 -23.06 -6.72 4.81
N ALA A 257 -22.21 -7.75 4.95
CA ALA A 257 -22.41 -8.82 5.91
C ALA A 257 -22.45 -8.29 7.36
N THR A 258 -21.52 -7.40 7.71
CA THR A 258 -21.43 -6.79 9.04
C THR A 258 -22.68 -5.96 9.35
N VAL A 259 -23.14 -5.14 8.40
CA VAL A 259 -24.36 -4.35 8.52
C VAL A 259 -25.58 -5.25 8.73
N HIS A 260 -25.68 -6.34 7.97
CA HIS A 260 -26.79 -7.29 8.09
C HIS A 260 -26.79 -8.04 9.43
N VAL A 261 -25.66 -8.64 9.81
CA VAL A 261 -25.54 -9.47 11.03
C VAL A 261 -25.70 -8.62 12.29
N LEU A 262 -25.04 -7.47 12.35
CA LEU A 262 -25.07 -6.58 13.53
C LEU A 262 -26.23 -5.57 13.47
N ARG A 263 -27.02 -5.57 12.39
CA ARG A 263 -28.14 -4.64 12.12
C ARG A 263 -27.75 -3.17 12.34
N LEU A 264 -26.66 -2.77 11.71
CA LEU A 264 -26.14 -1.41 11.79
C LEU A 264 -26.89 -0.47 10.84
N PRO A 265 -26.89 0.84 11.10
CA PRO A 265 -27.46 1.82 10.18
C PRO A 265 -26.67 1.81 8.86
N PHE A 266 -27.31 1.31 7.80
CA PHE A 266 -26.70 1.13 6.47
C PHE A 266 -25.97 2.38 5.98
N THR A 267 -26.64 3.53 5.98
CA THR A 267 -26.10 4.79 5.43
C THR A 267 -24.84 5.24 6.16
N ALA A 268 -24.85 5.22 7.50
CA ALA A 268 -23.69 5.57 8.30
C ALA A 268 -22.55 4.57 8.08
N THR A 269 -22.81 3.27 8.18
CA THR A 269 -21.75 2.26 8.07
C THR A 269 -21.10 2.19 6.69
N PHE A 270 -21.83 2.51 5.60
CA PHE A 270 -21.27 2.58 4.25
C PHE A 270 -20.56 3.89 3.90
N THR A 271 -20.74 4.95 4.70
CA THR A 271 -20.11 6.24 4.44
C THR A 271 -18.58 6.16 4.35
N PRO A 272 -17.85 5.47 5.24
CA PRO A 272 -16.40 5.27 5.11
C PRO A 272 -15.99 4.59 3.80
N TRP A 273 -16.78 3.63 3.29
CA TRP A 273 -16.47 2.96 2.02
C TRP A 273 -16.56 3.94 0.85
N LEU A 274 -17.62 4.77 0.80
CA LEU A 274 -17.76 5.81 -0.22
C LEU A 274 -16.66 6.87 -0.13
N LEU A 275 -16.28 7.27 1.08
CA LEU A 275 -15.20 8.23 1.30
C LEU A 275 -13.84 7.66 0.89
N SER A 276 -13.60 6.37 1.12
CA SER A 276 -12.39 5.69 0.63
C SER A 276 -12.34 5.67 -0.90
N LEU A 277 -13.46 5.38 -1.57
CA LEU A 277 -13.55 5.45 -3.02
C LEU A 277 -13.24 6.86 -3.55
N GLY A 278 -13.83 7.90 -2.95
CA GLY A 278 -13.53 9.29 -3.31
C GLY A 278 -12.07 9.66 -3.05
N CYS A 279 -11.46 9.15 -1.98
CA CYS A 279 -10.03 9.34 -1.69
C CYS A 279 -9.16 8.74 -2.79
N LEU A 280 -9.47 7.52 -3.24
CA LEU A 280 -8.77 6.87 -4.35
C LEU A 280 -8.87 7.69 -5.64
N VAL A 281 -10.05 8.25 -5.96
CA VAL A 281 -10.24 9.13 -7.12
C VAL A 281 -9.40 10.40 -7.00
N VAL A 282 -9.44 11.06 -5.83
CA VAL A 282 -8.64 12.26 -5.55
C VAL A 282 -7.15 11.95 -5.70
N MET A 283 -6.68 10.82 -5.19
CA MET A 283 -5.28 10.42 -5.32
C MET A 283 -4.93 10.07 -6.77
N ALA A 284 -5.77 9.32 -7.48
CA ALA A 284 -5.50 8.82 -8.83
C ALA A 284 -5.63 9.88 -9.93
N SER A 285 -6.21 11.05 -9.63
CA SER A 285 -6.46 12.11 -10.61
C SER A 285 -5.18 12.52 -11.36
N PRO A 286 -5.16 12.46 -12.70
CA PRO A 286 -3.99 12.83 -13.50
C PRO A 286 -3.86 14.36 -13.68
N TYR A 287 -4.84 15.14 -13.23
CA TYR A 287 -4.93 16.58 -13.54
C TYR A 287 -4.05 17.47 -12.65
N TYR A 288 -3.34 16.91 -11.68
CA TYR A 288 -2.45 17.70 -10.82
C TYR A 288 -1.23 18.20 -11.56
N ARG A 289 -0.95 19.50 -11.41
CA ARG A 289 0.21 20.14 -12.04
C ARG A 289 1.55 19.71 -11.42
N ASN A 290 1.54 19.33 -10.14
CA ASN A 290 2.71 18.88 -9.39
C ASN A 290 2.28 18.11 -8.12
N GLY A 291 3.25 17.49 -7.44
CA GLY A 291 3.02 16.68 -6.25
C GLY A 291 2.53 17.47 -5.04
N LEU A 292 2.92 18.74 -4.92
CA LEU A 292 2.50 19.59 -3.80
C LEU A 292 1.00 19.90 -3.86
N ILE A 293 0.48 20.28 -5.03
CA ILE A 293 -0.95 20.54 -5.22
C ILE A 293 -1.75 19.26 -4.97
N ARG A 294 -1.23 18.12 -5.42
CA ARG A 294 -1.83 16.82 -5.15
C ARG A 294 -1.89 16.50 -3.67
N ALA A 295 -0.79 16.71 -2.94
CA ALA A 295 -0.76 16.52 -1.49
C ALA A 295 -1.76 17.44 -0.77
N LEU A 296 -1.83 18.71 -1.16
CA LEU A 296 -2.82 19.66 -0.62
C LEU A 296 -4.26 19.24 -0.91
N ALA A 297 -4.54 18.70 -2.11
CA ALA A 297 -5.86 18.19 -2.45
C ALA A 297 -6.24 16.95 -1.62
N ILE A 298 -5.29 16.06 -1.34
CA ILE A 298 -5.50 14.91 -0.45
C ILE A 298 -5.79 15.40 0.97
N VAL A 299 -5.03 16.35 1.50
CA VAL A 299 -5.28 16.95 2.82
C VAL A 299 -6.64 17.67 2.86
N GLY A 300 -7.00 18.39 1.80
CA GLY A 300 -8.31 19.04 1.68
C GLY A 300 -9.44 18.02 1.67
N TYR A 301 -9.28 16.90 0.96
CA TYR A 301 -10.26 15.83 0.94
C TYR A 301 -10.40 15.13 2.30
N THR A 302 -9.28 14.87 2.99
CA THR A 302 -9.35 14.24 4.33
C THR A 302 -10.05 15.17 5.33
N ALA A 303 -9.75 16.47 5.31
CA ALA A 303 -10.45 17.46 6.12
C ALA A 303 -11.96 17.53 5.80
N PHE A 304 -12.33 17.45 4.52
CA PHE A 304 -13.73 17.37 4.09
C PHE A 304 -14.42 16.07 4.54
N ALA A 305 -13.71 14.94 4.52
CA ALA A 305 -14.24 13.63 4.90
C ALA A 305 -14.40 13.46 6.42
N SER A 306 -13.59 14.14 7.24
CA SER A 306 -13.56 13.98 8.70
C SER A 306 -14.92 14.16 9.40
N PRO A 307 -15.74 15.20 9.10
CA PRO A 307 -17.07 15.35 9.70
C PRO A 307 -18.02 14.19 9.40
N PHE A 308 -17.93 13.59 8.20
CA PHE A 308 -18.76 12.44 7.81
C PHE A 308 -18.31 11.15 8.49
N LEU A 309 -17.01 10.97 8.69
CA LEU A 309 -16.47 9.88 9.50
C LEU A 309 -16.90 10.02 10.97
N TRP A 310 -16.83 11.23 11.52
CA TRP A 310 -17.35 11.50 12.86
C TRP A 310 -18.85 11.23 12.96
N TRP A 311 -19.63 11.70 12.00
CA TRP A 311 -21.05 11.39 11.90
C TRP A 311 -21.31 9.88 11.89
N THR A 312 -20.55 9.12 11.10
CA THR A 312 -20.62 7.65 11.06
C THR A 312 -20.45 7.04 12.45
N VAL A 313 -19.40 7.43 13.18
CA VAL A 313 -19.15 6.96 14.55
C VAL A 313 -20.34 7.27 15.44
N THR A 314 -20.83 8.52 15.42
CA THR A 314 -21.97 8.91 16.27
C THR A 314 -23.26 8.15 15.96
N GLN A 315 -23.56 7.87 14.68
CA GLN A 315 -24.77 7.14 14.28
C GLN A 315 -24.69 5.67 14.67
N VAL A 316 -23.54 5.04 14.47
CA VAL A 316 -23.30 3.63 14.85
C VAL A 316 -23.40 3.47 16.37
N THR A 317 -22.93 4.44 17.15
CA THR A 317 -23.08 4.43 18.62
C THR A 317 -24.55 4.66 19.02
N LYS A 318 -25.23 5.67 18.47
CA LYS A 318 -26.61 6.02 18.82
C LYS A 318 -27.62 4.93 18.46
N SER A 319 -27.49 4.30 17.30
CA SER A 319 -28.41 3.24 16.85
C SER A 319 -28.47 2.05 17.80
N LYS A 320 -27.42 1.86 18.60
CA LYS A 320 -27.32 0.77 19.57
C LYS A 320 -27.86 1.16 20.94
N THR A 321 -27.57 2.37 21.42
CA THR A 321 -28.13 2.90 22.68
C THR A 321 -29.66 2.90 22.68
N VAL A 322 -30.29 3.33 21.58
CA VAL A 322 -31.77 3.31 21.43
C VAL A 322 -32.35 1.89 21.49
N ARG A 323 -31.54 0.88 21.14
CA ARG A 323 -31.95 -0.53 21.14
C ARG A 323 -31.86 -1.14 22.54
N VAL A 324 -30.82 -0.79 23.30
CA VAL A 324 -30.66 -1.14 24.71
C VAL A 324 -31.86 -0.63 25.52
N GLU A 325 -32.38 0.57 25.23
CA GLU A 325 -33.45 1.20 26.01
C GLU A 325 -34.85 0.65 25.68
N LYS A 326 -35.06 0.11 24.47
CA LYS A 326 -36.32 -0.56 24.08
C LYS A 326 -36.48 -1.97 24.65
N GLU A 327 -35.40 -2.72 24.88
CA GLU A 327 -35.48 -4.09 25.45
C GLU A 327 -35.98 -4.18 26.91
N PRO A 328 -35.64 -3.30 27.88
CA PRO A 328 -36.15 -3.37 29.25
C PRO A 328 -37.65 -3.06 29.35
N SER A 329 -38.22 -2.31 28.39
CA SER A 329 -39.66 -2.00 28.38
C SER A 329 -40.53 -3.18 27.95
N ARG A 330 -40.01 -4.08 27.11
CA ARG A 330 -40.77 -5.23 26.59
C ARG A 330 -40.88 -6.36 27.62
N SER A 331 -39.88 -6.54 28.49
CA SER A 331 -39.95 -7.49 29.62
C SER A 331 -40.93 -7.02 30.71
N GLN A 332 -41.09 -5.71 30.92
CA GLN A 332 -42.09 -5.18 31.85
C GLN A 332 -43.53 -5.24 31.31
N SER A 333 -43.73 -5.08 29.99
CA SER A 333 -45.07 -5.18 29.38
C SER A 333 -45.67 -6.59 29.37
N LEU A 334 -44.85 -7.64 29.47
CA LEU A 334 -45.32 -9.03 29.53
C LEU A 334 -45.76 -9.43 30.94
N ILE A 335 -45.23 -8.79 31.98
CA ILE A 335 -45.60 -9.03 33.38
C ILE A 335 -46.93 -8.32 33.72
N MET A 336 -47.26 -7.24 33.02
CA MET A 336 -48.47 -6.45 33.28
C MET A 336 -49.75 -6.97 32.56
N LYS A 337 -49.66 -8.09 31.83
CA LYS A 337 -50.82 -8.79 31.22
C LYS A 337 -51.23 -10.07 31.95
N ILE A 338 -50.67 -10.33 33.13
CA ILE A 338 -51.00 -11.50 33.98
C ILE A 338 -51.55 -11.07 35.36
N CYS A 339 -51.83 -9.78 35.58
CA CYS A 339 -52.64 -9.33 36.73
C CYS A 339 -54.01 -8.87 36.26
#